data_AF-A0A2T6DR43-F1
#
_entry.id   AF-A0A2T6DR43-F1
#
_cell.length_a   1.000
_cell.length_b   1.000
_cell.length_c   1.000
_cell.angle_alpha   90.00
_cell.angle_beta   90.00
_cell.angle_gamma   90.00
#
_symmetry.space_group_name_H-M   'P 1'
#
loop_
_entity.id
_entity.type
_entity.pdbx_description
1 polymer ?
#
loop_
_entity_poly.entity_id
_entity_poly.type
_entity_poly.pdbx_seq_one_letter_code
_entity_poly.pdbx_strand_id
1 'polypeptide(L)'
;MKLLFVGCTLLVLSSVSAVAGTRYLSGLTSLKYNDTDSILMGSGQTVTIDDATGWVTEGRLAPNTTQWAKYGPGRTAIFLQNSMIKFSGGYASDGYLYDMGGVQSLSYGSAHTAAFLERSHINFAGGYVSGGYVSESSSWLPYNSAYGLVHVNSAAKVEFTPGADGTGALAKAVLVSATWLYYGPGRNAQFRASGVFTSFSGGYVSQGVLETTTWLTTRTGVVQVAASTICTFSGGYYTP
;
A
#
# COMPACT_ATOMS: atom_id res chain seq x y z
N MET A 1 -26.59 12.22 25.17
CA MET A 1 -25.47 13.11 25.54
C MET A 1 -24.35 12.23 26.10
N LYS A 2 -23.24 12.04 25.38
CA LYS A 2 -22.06 11.32 25.88
C LYS A 2 -20.95 12.34 26.09
N LEU A 3 -20.58 12.58 27.34
CA LEU A 3 -19.44 13.41 27.71
C LEU A 3 -18.16 12.61 27.51
N LEU A 4 -17.24 13.11 26.70
CA LEU A 4 -15.88 12.60 26.61
C LEU A 4 -14.99 13.51 27.48
N PHE A 5 -14.48 12.97 28.59
CA PHE A 5 -13.50 13.67 29.42
C PHE A 5 -12.10 13.21 29.04
N VAL A 6 -11.23 14.16 28.66
CA VAL A 6 -9.77 14.00 28.66
C VAL A 6 -9.18 15.28 29.30
N GLY A 7 -8.22 15.10 30.20
CA GLY A 7 -7.79 16.09 31.20
C GLY A 7 -7.44 17.49 30.69
N CYS A 8 -7.86 18.48 31.50
CA CYS A 8 -7.40 19.87 31.61
C CYS A 8 -7.56 20.84 30.42
N THR A 9 -8.44 20.58 29.47
CA THR A 9 -9.07 21.67 28.70
C THR A 9 -10.52 21.32 28.39
N LEU A 10 -11.45 22.10 28.94
CA LEU A 10 -12.87 21.98 28.66
C LEU A 10 -13.11 22.49 27.22
N LEU A 11 -12.98 21.60 26.23
CA LEU A 11 -13.57 21.87 24.92
C LEU A 11 -15.07 21.65 25.07
N VAL A 12 -15.83 22.74 25.20
CA VAL A 12 -17.28 22.70 25.08
C VAL A 12 -17.58 22.36 23.62
N LEU A 13 -17.67 21.08 23.31
CA LEU A 13 -18.41 20.62 22.14
C LEU A 13 -19.88 20.78 22.50
N SER A 14 -20.39 22.01 22.35
CA SER A 14 -21.83 22.26 22.27
C SER A 14 -22.37 21.33 21.20
N SER A 15 -23.07 20.27 21.62
CA SER A 15 -23.80 19.29 20.81
C SER A 15 -23.63 19.50 19.31
N VAL A 16 -22.49 19.08 18.76
CA VAL A 16 -22.25 19.18 17.33
C VAL A 16 -23.12 18.09 16.72
N SER A 17 -24.32 18.50 16.29
CA SER A 17 -24.99 17.80 15.21
C SER A 17 -23.96 17.67 14.09
N ALA A 18 -23.46 16.46 13.86
CA ALA A 18 -22.38 16.19 12.92
C ALA A 18 -22.88 16.48 11.50
N VAL A 19 -22.75 17.73 11.07
CA VAL A 19 -22.86 18.11 9.66
C VAL A 19 -21.60 17.62 8.96
N ALA A 20 -21.67 17.26 7.69
CA ALA A 20 -20.51 16.84 6.94
C ALA A 20 -19.26 17.69 7.05
N GLY A 21 -18.15 16.98 6.91
CA GLY A 21 -17.02 17.48 6.17
C GLY A 21 -15.97 18.16 7.02
N THR A 22 -15.54 19.30 6.53
CA THR A 22 -14.27 19.93 6.86
C THR A 22 -14.36 20.65 8.21
N ARG A 23 -13.39 20.41 9.11
CA ARG A 23 -13.32 21.01 10.46
C ARG A 23 -11.94 21.55 10.78
N TYR A 24 -11.86 22.78 11.26
CA TYR A 24 -10.62 23.37 11.74
C TYR A 24 -10.36 23.03 13.20
N LEU A 25 -9.15 22.58 13.51
CA LEU A 25 -8.69 22.26 14.85
C LEU A 25 -7.84 23.41 15.37
N SER A 26 -8.33 24.14 16.38
CA SER A 26 -7.55 25.22 17.03
C SER A 26 -6.47 24.71 17.99
N GLY A 27 -6.57 23.44 18.41
CA GLY A 27 -5.66 22.79 19.34
C GLY A 27 -5.42 21.33 18.99
N LEU A 28 -4.44 20.72 19.66
CA LEU A 28 -4.22 19.27 19.58
C LEU A 28 -5.50 18.54 19.99
N THR A 29 -5.99 17.66 19.12
CA THR A 29 -7.30 17.04 19.31
C THR A 29 -7.21 15.53 19.07
N SER A 30 -7.64 14.75 20.04
CA SER A 30 -7.81 13.30 19.88
C SER A 30 -9.13 13.02 19.19
N LEU A 31 -9.09 12.42 18.00
CA LEU A 31 -10.27 12.11 17.19
C LEU A 31 -10.38 10.61 16.96
N LYS A 32 -11.61 10.09 17.02
CA LYS A 32 -11.91 8.71 16.69
C LYS A 32 -11.78 8.49 15.19
N TYR A 33 -11.12 7.40 14.79
CA TYR A 33 -11.16 6.90 13.41
C TYR A 33 -11.91 5.57 13.30
N ASN A 34 -12.29 4.96 14.43
CA ASN A 34 -13.25 3.87 14.56
C ASN A 34 -13.89 3.88 15.96
N ASP A 35 -14.69 2.86 16.31
CA ASP A 35 -15.39 2.79 17.59
C ASP A 35 -14.48 2.78 18.82
N THR A 36 -13.33 2.11 18.72
CA THR A 36 -12.44 1.81 19.83
C THR A 36 -11.17 2.64 19.87
N ASP A 37 -10.73 3.14 18.72
CA ASP A 37 -9.43 3.75 18.55
C ASP A 37 -9.55 5.25 18.23
N SER A 38 -8.52 5.99 18.61
CA SER A 38 -8.40 7.42 18.35
C SER A 38 -6.96 7.76 17.95
N ILE A 39 -6.80 8.90 17.29
CA ILE A 39 -5.52 9.40 16.78
C ILE A 39 -5.39 10.87 17.17
N LEU A 40 -4.18 11.33 17.50
CA LEU A 40 -3.95 12.72 17.84
C LEU A 40 -3.67 13.54 16.59
N MET A 41 -4.51 14.53 16.34
CA MET A 41 -4.37 15.47 15.24
C MET A 41 -3.66 16.76 15.69
N GLY A 42 -2.84 17.30 14.80
CA GLY A 42 -2.17 18.59 14.99
C GLY A 42 -3.16 19.76 15.13
N SER A 43 -2.73 20.83 15.79
CA SER A 43 -3.44 22.11 15.84
C SER A 43 -3.20 22.93 14.58
N GLY A 44 -4.06 23.91 14.32
CA GLY A 44 -3.87 24.90 13.26
C GLY A 44 -4.18 24.37 11.85
N GLN A 45 -5.01 23.33 11.76
CA GLN A 45 -5.24 22.63 10.51
C GLN A 45 -6.68 22.16 10.37
N THR A 46 -6.98 21.71 9.17
CA THR A 46 -8.28 21.20 8.80
C THR A 46 -8.26 19.68 8.72
N VAL A 47 -9.31 19.03 9.23
CA VAL A 47 -9.56 17.59 9.13
C VAL A 47 -10.88 17.32 8.42
N THR A 48 -11.01 16.12 7.86
CA THR A 48 -12.26 15.63 7.27
C THR A 48 -12.89 14.61 8.21
N ILE A 49 -14.19 14.77 8.49
CA ILE A 49 -14.99 13.86 9.31
C ILE A 49 -16.11 13.27 8.47
N ASP A 50 -16.31 11.97 8.59
CA ASP A 50 -17.45 11.24 8.02
C ASP A 50 -18.72 11.50 8.85
N ASP A 51 -19.79 11.93 8.18
CA ASP A 51 -21.07 12.32 8.80
C ASP A 51 -21.77 11.17 9.51
N ALA A 52 -21.74 10.00 8.88
CA ALA A 52 -22.53 8.86 9.31
C ALA A 52 -21.97 8.29 10.61
N THR A 53 -20.64 8.31 10.74
CA THR A 53 -19.92 7.69 11.85
C THR A 53 -19.36 8.69 12.85
N GLY A 54 -19.17 9.95 12.44
CA GLY A 54 -18.43 10.96 13.20
C GLY A 54 -16.92 10.69 13.29
N TRP A 55 -16.39 9.79 12.47
CA TRP A 55 -14.97 9.41 12.48
C TRP A 55 -14.14 10.31 11.58
N VAL A 56 -12.90 10.56 11.97
CA VAL A 56 -11.94 11.27 11.11
C VAL A 56 -11.52 10.38 9.94
N THR A 57 -11.58 10.92 8.73
CA THR A 57 -11.20 10.23 7.49
C THR A 57 -9.91 10.76 6.87
N GLU A 58 -9.53 12.00 7.20
CA GLU A 58 -8.28 12.62 6.73
C GLU A 58 -7.83 13.73 7.68
N GLY A 59 -6.52 13.85 7.89
CA GLY A 59 -5.92 14.94 8.66
C GLY A 59 -4.40 14.82 8.78
N ARG A 60 -3.76 15.83 9.36
CA ARG A 60 -2.33 15.76 9.72
C ARG A 60 -2.15 15.30 11.16
N LEU A 61 -1.24 14.35 11.36
CA LEU A 61 -0.90 13.85 12.69
C LEU A 61 -0.24 14.95 13.53
N ALA A 62 -0.41 14.88 14.85
CA ALA A 62 0.22 15.80 15.77
C ALA A 62 1.77 15.79 15.64
N PRO A 63 2.44 16.94 15.76
CA PRO A 63 3.90 17.00 15.76
C PRO A 63 4.48 16.34 17.01
N ASN A 64 5.74 15.90 16.93
CA ASN A 64 6.53 15.40 18.06
C ASN A 64 5.91 14.23 18.85
N THR A 65 5.01 13.47 18.20
CA THR A 65 4.37 12.31 18.81
C THR A 65 4.37 11.16 17.82
N THR A 66 4.89 10.02 18.25
CA THR A 66 4.75 8.76 17.54
C THR A 66 3.28 8.33 17.59
N GLN A 67 2.68 8.01 16.44
CA GLN A 67 1.27 7.67 16.34
C GLN A 67 1.12 6.27 15.74
N TRP A 68 0.42 5.40 16.46
CA TRP A 68 0.03 4.08 15.98
C TRP A 68 -1.38 4.15 15.45
N ALA A 69 -1.60 3.60 14.25
CA ALA A 69 -2.94 3.39 13.74
C ALA A 69 -3.10 1.98 13.21
N LYS A 70 -4.30 1.41 13.38
CA LYS A 70 -4.64 0.12 12.80
C LYS A 70 -4.84 0.28 11.30
N TYR A 71 -4.22 -0.57 10.51
CA TYR A 71 -4.47 -0.67 9.06
C TYR A 71 -5.26 -1.93 8.69
N GLY A 72 -5.56 -2.79 9.67
CA GLY A 72 -6.40 -3.97 9.54
C GLY A 72 -6.65 -4.66 10.89
N PRO A 73 -7.46 -5.72 10.94
CA PRO A 73 -7.71 -6.48 12.17
C PRO A 73 -6.41 -7.03 12.77
N GLY A 74 -6.09 -6.61 14.00
CA GLY A 74 -4.87 -7.04 14.71
C GLY A 74 -3.55 -6.48 14.13
N ARG A 75 -3.61 -5.52 13.21
CA ARG A 75 -2.43 -4.98 12.51
C ARG A 75 -2.32 -3.48 12.70
N THR A 76 -1.14 -3.02 13.10
CA THR A 76 -0.82 -1.62 13.37
C THR A 76 0.42 -1.19 12.62
N ALA A 77 0.45 0.07 12.18
CA ALA A 77 1.64 0.72 11.64
C ALA A 77 1.92 2.01 12.42
N ILE A 78 3.16 2.47 12.35
CA ILE A 78 3.60 3.69 13.02
C ILE A 78 3.78 4.77 11.96
N PHE A 79 3.09 5.89 12.14
CA PHE A 79 3.02 6.95 11.15
C PHE A 79 3.86 8.17 11.53
N LEU A 80 4.38 8.83 10.50
CA LEU A 80 5.24 10.00 10.62
C LEU A 80 4.45 11.15 11.26
N GLN A 81 4.97 11.67 12.36
CA GLN A 81 4.43 12.87 13.00
C GLN A 81 4.35 14.03 11.99
N ASN A 82 3.36 14.91 12.13
CA ASN A 82 3.17 16.04 11.20
C ASN A 82 2.99 15.63 9.72
N SER A 83 2.67 14.37 9.41
CA SER A 83 2.30 13.94 8.05
C SER A 83 0.79 13.80 7.89
N MET A 84 0.33 13.79 6.64
CA MET A 84 -1.04 13.41 6.33
C MET A 84 -1.26 11.92 6.61
N ILE A 85 -2.47 11.58 7.04
CA ILE A 85 -3.00 10.22 7.16
C ILE A 85 -4.44 10.22 6.66
N LYS A 86 -4.85 9.11 6.04
CA LYS A 86 -6.24 8.85 5.65
C LYS A 86 -6.74 7.56 6.27
N PHE A 87 -8.04 7.54 6.55
CA PHE A 87 -8.75 6.39 7.07
C PHE A 87 -9.93 6.02 6.17
N SER A 88 -10.19 4.73 6.05
CA SER A 88 -11.35 4.18 5.36
C SER A 88 -11.80 2.90 6.08
N GLY A 89 -13.11 2.75 6.30
CA GLY A 89 -13.67 1.57 6.96
C GLY A 89 -13.14 1.32 8.38
N GLY A 90 -12.73 2.36 9.10
CA GLY A 90 -12.20 2.24 10.45
C GLY A 90 -10.71 1.93 10.56
N TYR A 91 -9.98 1.93 9.44
CA TYR A 91 -8.55 1.60 9.36
C TYR A 91 -7.78 2.65 8.55
N ALA A 92 -6.49 2.79 8.82
CA ALA A 92 -5.60 3.60 7.99
C ALA A 92 -5.56 3.04 6.56
N SER A 93 -5.68 3.92 5.57
CA SER A 93 -5.66 3.61 4.13
C SER A 93 -4.51 4.25 3.38
N ASP A 94 -3.93 5.32 3.92
CA ASP A 94 -2.84 6.09 3.32
C ASP A 94 -2.05 6.83 4.41
N GLY A 95 -0.74 6.94 4.26
CA GLY A 95 0.07 7.79 5.12
C GLY A 95 1.56 7.71 4.84
N TYR A 96 2.36 8.25 5.76
CA TYR A 96 3.82 8.16 5.71
C TYR A 96 4.32 7.38 6.93
N LEU A 97 5.26 6.46 6.72
CA LEU A 97 5.81 5.65 7.81
C LEU A 97 6.76 6.47 8.69
N TYR A 98 6.68 6.26 10.00
CA TYR A 98 7.62 6.83 10.96
C TYR A 98 9.03 6.24 10.79
N ASP A 99 10.01 7.07 11.12
CA ASP A 99 11.44 6.74 11.17
C ASP A 99 11.77 6.16 12.55
N MET A 100 11.99 4.86 12.59
CA MET A 100 12.38 4.15 13.81
C MET A 100 13.90 3.92 13.88
N GLY A 101 14.69 4.60 13.06
CA GLY A 101 16.08 4.22 12.79
C GLY A 101 16.16 2.84 12.12
N GLY A 102 15.17 2.50 11.28
CA GLY A 102 15.00 1.15 10.76
C GLY A 102 13.72 0.98 9.91
N VAL A 103 13.45 -0.27 9.56
CA VAL A 103 12.33 -0.64 8.67
C VAL A 103 11.10 -1.09 9.45
N GLN A 104 9.91 -0.84 8.91
CA GLN A 104 8.67 -1.40 9.46
C GLN A 104 8.25 -2.63 8.66
N SER A 105 8.13 -3.77 9.33
CA SER A 105 7.59 -5.00 8.72
C SER A 105 6.07 -4.96 8.72
N LEU A 106 5.46 -4.90 7.54
CA LEU A 106 4.02 -4.77 7.35
C LEU A 106 3.49 -5.89 6.46
N SER A 107 2.26 -6.34 6.74
CA SER A 107 1.63 -7.43 6.01
C SER A 107 0.96 -6.92 4.73
N TYR A 108 1.30 -7.52 3.59
CA TYR A 108 0.59 -7.34 2.30
C TYR A 108 -0.29 -8.55 1.92
N GLY A 109 -0.30 -9.59 2.76
CA GLY A 109 -1.20 -10.75 2.71
C GLY A 109 -1.22 -11.47 4.05
N SER A 110 -2.13 -12.42 4.27
CA SER A 110 -2.23 -13.13 5.57
C SER A 110 -0.98 -13.94 5.93
N ALA A 111 -0.23 -14.41 4.92
CA ALA A 111 1.02 -15.16 5.08
C ALA A 111 2.27 -14.39 4.63
N HIS A 112 2.12 -13.09 4.33
CA HIS A 112 3.17 -12.33 3.65
C HIS A 112 3.44 -10.98 4.31
N THR A 113 4.73 -10.72 4.58
CA THR A 113 5.24 -9.47 5.13
C THR A 113 6.39 -8.94 4.29
N ALA A 114 6.52 -7.62 4.22
CA ALA A 114 7.69 -6.95 3.67
C ALA A 114 8.13 -5.83 4.61
N ALA A 115 9.42 -5.54 4.61
CA ALA A 115 9.98 -4.38 5.25
C ALA A 115 9.86 -3.16 4.33
N PHE A 116 9.34 -2.05 4.86
CA PHE A 116 9.14 -0.80 4.13
C PHE A 116 10.08 0.29 4.62
N LEU A 117 10.48 1.16 3.69
CA LEU A 117 11.34 2.31 3.97
C LEU A 117 10.62 3.28 4.92
N GLU A 118 11.35 3.77 5.90
CA GLU A 118 10.92 4.88 6.74
C GLU A 118 10.67 6.16 5.94
N ARG A 119 9.83 7.04 6.47
CA ARG A 119 9.43 8.32 5.85
C ARG A 119 8.84 8.20 4.45
N SER A 120 8.58 6.97 3.99
CA SER A 120 8.02 6.69 2.69
C SER A 120 6.51 6.62 2.75
N HIS A 121 5.90 6.89 1.59
CA HIS A 121 4.46 6.79 1.41
C HIS A 121 4.02 5.33 1.39
N ILE A 122 2.92 5.02 2.08
CA ILE A 122 2.35 3.69 2.19
C ILE A 122 0.84 3.74 1.94
N ASN A 123 0.31 2.73 1.25
CA ASN A 123 -1.10 2.53 0.98
C ASN A 123 -1.56 1.20 1.56
N PHE A 124 -2.80 1.21 2.07
CA PHE A 124 -3.46 0.01 2.59
C PHE A 124 -4.82 -0.17 1.93
N ALA A 125 -5.19 -1.43 1.70
CA ALA A 125 -6.51 -1.83 1.25
C ALA A 125 -6.85 -3.23 1.79
N GLY A 126 -8.11 -3.44 2.15
CA GLY A 126 -8.59 -4.74 2.66
C GLY A 126 -7.89 -5.23 3.94
N GLY A 127 -7.30 -4.34 4.74
CA GLY A 127 -6.57 -4.73 5.95
C GLY A 127 -5.09 -5.04 5.75
N TYR A 128 -4.53 -4.79 4.55
CA TYR A 128 -3.15 -5.12 4.16
C TYR A 128 -2.50 -3.97 3.41
N VAL A 129 -1.17 -3.98 3.29
CA VAL A 129 -0.45 -3.07 2.40
C VAL A 129 -0.82 -3.35 0.95
N SER A 130 -1.20 -2.30 0.21
CA SER A 130 -1.47 -2.35 -1.24
C SER A 130 -0.39 -1.67 -2.07
N GLY A 131 0.47 -0.86 -1.45
CA GLY A 131 1.67 -0.35 -2.12
C GLY A 131 2.51 0.57 -1.26
N GLY A 132 3.79 0.68 -1.58
CA GLY A 132 4.76 1.50 -0.85
C GLY A 132 6.18 1.27 -1.33
N TYR A 133 7.16 1.82 -0.63
CA TYR A 133 8.57 1.67 -0.97
C TYR A 133 9.19 0.61 -0.06
N VAL A 134 9.60 -0.52 -0.64
CA VAL A 134 10.20 -1.62 0.13
C VAL A 134 11.66 -1.31 0.45
N SER A 135 12.14 -1.78 1.60
CA SER A 135 13.56 -1.68 1.93
C SER A 135 14.38 -2.72 1.17
N GLU A 136 15.70 -2.53 1.14
CA GLU A 136 16.64 -3.50 0.55
C GLU A 136 16.55 -4.87 1.23
N SER A 137 16.23 -4.92 2.52
CA SER A 137 16.01 -6.17 3.27
C SER A 137 14.76 -6.95 2.82
N SER A 138 13.91 -6.38 1.96
CA SER A 138 12.75 -7.04 1.36
C SER A 138 12.68 -6.82 -0.15
N SER A 139 13.84 -6.70 -0.81
CA SER A 139 13.91 -6.56 -2.27
C SER A 139 13.58 -7.87 -3.01
N TRP A 140 13.59 -9.02 -2.35
CA TRP A 140 13.16 -10.30 -2.93
C TRP A 140 11.73 -10.60 -2.51
N LEU A 141 10.79 -10.39 -3.43
CA LEU A 141 9.36 -10.54 -3.16
C LEU A 141 8.77 -11.73 -3.94
N PRO A 142 7.90 -12.53 -3.33
CA PRO A 142 7.12 -13.52 -4.07
C PRO A 142 6.15 -12.81 -5.02
N TYR A 143 6.22 -13.14 -6.31
CA TYR A 143 5.22 -12.68 -7.29
C TYR A 143 4.17 -13.75 -7.59
N ASN A 144 4.40 -14.99 -7.18
CA ASN A 144 3.42 -16.07 -7.18
C ASN A 144 3.63 -17.02 -6.00
N SER A 145 2.59 -17.78 -5.65
CA SER A 145 2.61 -18.71 -4.52
C SER A 145 3.42 -19.99 -4.76
N ALA A 146 3.83 -20.25 -6.01
CA ALA A 146 4.31 -21.57 -6.40
C ALA A 146 5.76 -21.60 -6.92
N TYR A 147 6.31 -20.51 -7.49
CA TYR A 147 7.46 -20.63 -8.39
C TYR A 147 8.50 -19.51 -8.38
N GLY A 148 8.36 -18.38 -7.67
CA GLY A 148 9.46 -17.42 -7.71
C GLY A 148 9.43 -16.20 -6.80
N LEU A 149 10.63 -15.89 -6.29
CA LEU A 149 10.99 -14.56 -5.82
C LEU A 149 11.46 -13.73 -7.02
N VAL A 150 11.12 -12.45 -7.01
CA VAL A 150 11.65 -11.48 -7.96
C VAL A 150 12.41 -10.39 -7.20
N HIS A 151 13.56 -10.01 -7.74
CA HIS A 151 14.37 -8.93 -7.19
C HIS A 151 13.83 -7.58 -7.68
N VAL A 152 13.19 -6.84 -6.78
CA VAL A 152 12.57 -5.54 -7.05
C VAL A 152 13.46 -4.40 -6.59
N ASN A 153 13.39 -3.29 -7.32
CA ASN A 153 14.11 -2.07 -7.00
C ASN A 153 13.44 -1.37 -5.81
N SER A 154 14.12 -1.34 -4.66
CA SER A 154 13.67 -0.70 -3.42
C SER A 154 13.44 0.81 -3.55
N ALA A 155 14.12 1.47 -4.49
CA ALA A 155 13.90 2.89 -4.78
C ALA A 155 12.62 3.17 -5.58
N ALA A 156 11.97 2.13 -6.11
CA ALA A 156 10.70 2.23 -6.81
C ALA A 156 9.54 1.81 -5.91
N LYS A 157 8.37 2.45 -6.12
CA LYS A 157 7.14 2.03 -5.45
C LYS A 157 6.73 0.64 -5.93
N VAL A 158 6.42 -0.25 -5.00
CA VAL A 158 5.86 -1.57 -5.25
C VAL A 158 4.37 -1.52 -4.99
N GLU A 159 3.56 -2.23 -5.79
CA GLU A 159 2.14 -2.43 -5.56
C GLU A 159 1.85 -3.92 -5.32
N PHE A 160 0.90 -4.20 -4.44
CA PHE A 160 0.44 -5.52 -4.08
C PHE A 160 -1.05 -5.65 -4.35
N THR A 161 -1.51 -6.86 -4.68
CA THR A 161 -2.92 -7.21 -4.64
C THR A 161 -3.22 -7.72 -3.23
N PRO A 162 -3.98 -6.98 -2.40
CA PRO A 162 -4.32 -7.43 -1.05
C PRO A 162 -5.11 -8.74 -1.10
N GLY A 163 -4.77 -9.68 -0.21
CA GLY A 163 -5.44 -10.99 -0.16
C GLY A 163 -5.72 -11.43 1.28
N ALA A 164 -7.00 -11.45 1.67
CA ALA A 164 -7.45 -12.00 2.95
C ALA A 164 -7.17 -13.51 3.05
N ASP A 165 -7.27 -14.21 1.92
CA ASP A 165 -7.13 -15.67 1.81
C ASP A 165 -5.67 -16.13 1.69
N GLY A 166 -4.70 -15.27 2.01
CA GLY A 166 -3.27 -15.57 1.83
C GLY A 166 -2.76 -15.40 0.41
N THR A 167 -3.56 -14.81 -0.47
CA THR A 167 -3.24 -14.55 -1.87
C THR A 167 -2.48 -13.25 -2.11
N GLY A 168 -2.03 -12.57 -1.04
CA GLY A 168 -1.27 -11.33 -1.14
C GLY A 168 -0.09 -11.51 -2.11
N ALA A 169 -0.15 -10.86 -3.26
CA ALA A 169 0.81 -11.07 -4.33
C ALA A 169 1.34 -9.74 -4.83
N LEU A 170 2.58 -9.75 -5.32
CA LEU A 170 3.13 -8.64 -6.08
C LEU A 170 2.18 -8.33 -7.26
N ALA A 171 1.75 -7.08 -7.39
CA ALA A 171 0.94 -6.62 -8.51
C ALA A 171 1.77 -5.81 -9.50
N LYS A 172 2.76 -5.06 -9.00
CA LYS A 172 3.59 -4.19 -9.84
C LYS A 172 4.92 -3.88 -9.17
N ALA A 173 6.01 -3.95 -9.92
CA ALA A 173 7.33 -3.59 -9.44
C ALA A 173 8.29 -3.22 -10.57
N VAL A 174 9.36 -2.49 -10.25
CA VAL A 174 10.51 -2.31 -11.15
C VAL A 174 11.53 -3.40 -10.82
N LEU A 175 12.02 -4.12 -11.83
CA LEU A 175 13.02 -5.17 -11.66
C LEU A 175 14.44 -4.58 -11.52
N VAL A 176 15.28 -5.19 -10.68
CA VAL A 176 16.71 -4.81 -10.55
C VAL A 176 17.56 -5.40 -11.67
N SER A 177 17.23 -6.60 -12.13
CA SER A 177 17.95 -7.30 -13.19
C SER A 177 16.98 -7.99 -14.15
N ALA A 178 17.47 -8.29 -15.36
CA ALA A 178 16.70 -9.07 -16.32
C ALA A 178 16.35 -10.44 -15.72
N THR A 179 15.06 -10.77 -15.67
CA THR A 179 14.57 -11.94 -14.91
C THR A 179 13.66 -12.81 -15.77
N TRP A 180 13.86 -14.13 -15.73
CA TRP A 180 12.94 -15.09 -16.31
C TRP A 180 11.68 -15.19 -15.44
N LEU A 181 10.55 -14.74 -15.98
CA LEU A 181 9.27 -14.74 -15.27
C LEU A 181 8.23 -15.47 -16.10
N TYR A 182 7.30 -16.13 -15.41
CA TYR A 182 6.18 -16.79 -16.07
C TYR A 182 5.12 -15.77 -16.47
N TYR A 183 4.71 -15.79 -17.73
CA TYR A 183 3.55 -15.05 -18.23
C TYR A 183 2.31 -15.94 -18.39
N GLY A 184 2.44 -17.25 -18.17
CA GLY A 184 1.34 -18.22 -18.10
C GLY A 184 1.83 -19.61 -17.67
N PRO A 185 0.93 -20.59 -17.47
CA PRO A 185 1.34 -21.97 -17.18
C PRO A 185 2.32 -22.51 -18.23
N GLY A 186 3.49 -22.99 -17.78
CA GLY A 186 4.55 -23.53 -18.64
C GLY A 186 5.21 -22.52 -19.58
N ARG A 187 4.90 -21.23 -19.45
CA ARG A 187 5.29 -20.18 -20.39
C ARG A 187 6.04 -19.08 -19.66
N ASN A 188 7.31 -18.90 -20.02
CA ASN A 188 8.17 -17.86 -19.45
C ASN A 188 8.89 -17.07 -20.54
N ALA A 189 9.32 -15.88 -20.17
CA ALA A 189 10.15 -15.01 -20.99
C ALA A 189 11.10 -14.23 -20.07
N GLN A 190 12.16 -13.68 -20.64
CA GLN A 190 13.08 -12.81 -19.91
C GLN A 190 12.59 -11.35 -19.99
N PHE A 191 12.32 -10.75 -18.84
CA PHE A 191 11.86 -9.36 -18.73
C PHE A 191 12.99 -8.46 -18.26
N ARG A 192 13.15 -7.30 -18.90
CA ARG A 192 14.28 -6.40 -18.67
C ARG A 192 14.12 -5.54 -17.42
N ALA A 193 15.25 -5.31 -16.75
CA ALA A 193 15.39 -4.18 -15.84
C ALA A 193 15.46 -2.91 -16.68
N SER A 194 14.45 -2.06 -16.61
CA SER A 194 14.33 -0.89 -17.51
C SER A 194 13.85 0.38 -16.85
N GLY A 195 13.73 0.39 -15.52
CA GLY A 195 13.00 1.45 -14.82
C GLY A 195 11.49 1.45 -15.13
N VAL A 196 11.02 0.58 -16.02
CA VAL A 196 9.60 0.38 -16.32
C VAL A 196 9.05 -0.70 -15.40
N PHE A 197 7.79 -0.51 -15.00
CA PHE A 197 7.08 -1.49 -14.21
C PHE A 197 6.81 -2.78 -14.97
N THR A 198 7.04 -3.89 -14.29
CA THR A 198 6.45 -5.19 -14.62
C THR A 198 5.20 -5.35 -13.77
N SER A 199 4.08 -5.63 -14.41
CA SER A 199 2.79 -5.88 -13.76
C SER A 199 2.52 -7.38 -13.72
N PHE A 200 1.84 -7.80 -12.66
CA PHE A 200 1.52 -9.19 -12.38
C PHE A 200 0.02 -9.35 -12.12
N SER A 201 -0.53 -10.48 -12.52
CA SER A 201 -1.92 -10.86 -12.26
C SER A 201 -2.01 -12.38 -12.16
N GLY A 202 -2.67 -12.87 -11.11
CA GLY A 202 -2.84 -14.31 -10.89
C GLY A 202 -1.54 -15.11 -10.81
N GLY A 203 -0.45 -14.49 -10.34
CA GLY A 203 0.87 -15.13 -10.25
C GLY A 203 1.67 -15.19 -11.56
N TYR A 204 1.22 -14.45 -12.59
CA TYR A 204 1.89 -14.36 -13.88
C TYR A 204 2.15 -12.91 -14.25
N VAL A 205 3.15 -12.66 -15.10
CA VAL A 205 3.34 -11.35 -15.72
C VAL A 205 2.15 -11.02 -16.60
N SER A 206 1.49 -9.89 -16.34
CA SER A 206 0.40 -9.34 -17.14
C SER A 206 0.89 -8.24 -18.08
N GLN A 207 1.98 -7.55 -17.73
CA GLN A 207 2.65 -6.58 -18.58
C GLN A 207 4.13 -6.50 -18.22
N GLY A 208 5.00 -6.39 -19.21
CA GLY A 208 6.44 -6.17 -18.99
C GLY A 208 7.18 -5.90 -20.28
N VAL A 209 8.44 -5.49 -20.18
CA VAL A 209 9.28 -5.23 -21.35
C VAL A 209 10.21 -6.42 -21.57
N LEU A 210 10.30 -6.94 -22.79
CA LEU A 210 11.19 -8.06 -23.11
C LEU A 210 12.67 -7.64 -23.09
N GLU A 211 13.52 -8.49 -22.53
CA GLU A 211 14.98 -8.36 -22.62
C GLU A 211 15.49 -8.77 -23.99
N THR A 212 15.01 -9.90 -24.52
CA THR A 212 15.48 -10.49 -25.78
C THR A 212 14.34 -10.76 -26.75
N THR A 213 14.66 -10.85 -28.04
CA THR A 213 13.70 -11.26 -29.06
C THR A 213 13.21 -12.67 -28.74
N THR A 214 11.91 -12.82 -28.53
CA THR A 214 11.30 -14.03 -27.96
C THR A 214 10.11 -14.50 -28.79
N TRP A 215 9.94 -15.82 -28.94
CA TRP A 215 8.73 -16.41 -29.48
C TRP A 215 7.66 -16.51 -28.39
N LEU A 216 6.62 -15.68 -28.48
CA LEU A 216 5.53 -15.64 -27.50
C LEU A 216 4.30 -16.39 -28.02
N THR A 217 3.65 -17.13 -27.11
CA THR A 217 2.42 -17.86 -27.42
C THR A 217 1.21 -16.90 -27.38
N THR A 218 0.48 -16.82 -28.48
CA THR A 218 -0.83 -16.14 -28.58
C THR A 218 -1.96 -17.17 -28.51
N ARG A 219 -3.21 -16.73 -28.54
CA ARG A 219 -4.36 -17.65 -28.61
C ARG A 219 -4.44 -18.42 -29.94
N THR A 220 -3.79 -17.91 -31.00
CA THR A 220 -3.91 -18.43 -32.36
C THR A 220 -2.62 -19.06 -32.89
N GLY A 221 -1.53 -19.03 -32.12
CA GLY A 221 -0.25 -19.60 -32.52
C GLY A 221 0.92 -19.02 -31.74
N VAL A 222 2.05 -18.84 -32.42
CA VAL A 222 3.28 -18.29 -31.84
C VAL A 222 3.77 -17.16 -32.73
N VAL A 223 4.19 -16.05 -32.13
CA VAL A 223 4.73 -14.89 -32.86
C VAL A 223 6.09 -14.51 -32.30
N GLN A 224 7.01 -14.10 -33.17
CA GLN A 224 8.29 -13.55 -32.74
C GLN A 224 8.10 -12.08 -32.38
N VAL A 225 8.50 -11.70 -31.16
CA VAL A 225 8.41 -10.34 -30.65
C VAL A 225 9.81 -9.82 -30.39
N ALA A 226 10.13 -8.63 -30.90
CA ALA A 226 11.45 -8.04 -30.75
C ALA A 226 11.77 -7.69 -29.29
N ALA A 227 13.06 -7.72 -28.94
CA ALA A 227 13.56 -7.18 -27.68
C ALA A 227 13.07 -5.73 -27.45
N SER A 228 12.98 -5.31 -26.18
CA SER A 228 12.49 -3.99 -25.77
C SER A 228 11.04 -3.66 -26.13
N THR A 229 10.25 -4.63 -26.60
CA THR A 229 8.80 -4.46 -26.80
C THR A 229 8.07 -4.54 -25.46
N ILE A 230 7.16 -3.59 -25.21
CA ILE A 230 6.20 -3.68 -24.11
C ILE A 230 5.16 -4.73 -24.48
N CYS A 231 5.11 -5.80 -23.71
CA CYS A 231 4.19 -6.91 -23.94
C CYS A 231 3.06 -6.88 -22.93
N THR A 232 1.85 -7.21 -23.37
CA THR A 232 0.70 -7.46 -22.48
C THR A 232 0.25 -8.91 -22.59
N PHE A 233 -0.21 -9.47 -21.49
CA PHE A 233 -0.63 -10.86 -21.38
C PHE A 233 -2.01 -10.97 -20.74
N SER A 234 -2.87 -11.79 -21.35
CA SER A 234 -4.23 -12.04 -20.87
C SER A 234 -4.56 -13.53 -20.96
N GLY A 235 -5.03 -14.11 -19.84
CA GLY A 235 -5.24 -15.56 -19.73
C GLY A 235 -3.97 -16.39 -19.95
N GLY A 236 -2.81 -15.79 -19.72
CA GLY A 236 -1.50 -16.38 -19.95
C GLY A 236 -0.97 -16.30 -21.38
N TYR A 237 -1.66 -15.61 -22.29
CA TYR A 237 -1.28 -15.48 -23.71
C TYR A 237 -0.85 -14.05 -24.04
N TYR A 238 0.16 -13.91 -24.89
CA TYR A 238 0.57 -12.62 -25.43
C TYR A 238 -0.57 -12.01 -26.27
N THR A 239 -0.81 -10.72 -26.04
CA THR A 239 -1.79 -9.90 -26.77
C THR A 239 -1.01 -8.80 -27.51
N PRO A 240 -0.80 -8.94 -28.84
CA PRO A 240 -0.11 -7.96 -29.66
C PRO A 240 -0.78 -6.59 -29.70
#